data_AF-A0A7R9AGC5-F1
#
_entry.id   AF-A0A7R9AGC5-F1
#
_cell.length_a   1.000
_cell.length_b   1.000
_cell.length_c   1.000
_cell.angle_alpha   90.00
_cell.angle_beta   90.00
_cell.angle_gamma   90.00
#
_symmetry.space_group_name_H-M   'P 1'
#
loop_
_entity.id
_entity.type
_entity.pdbx_description
1 polymer ?
#
loop_
_entity_poly.entity_id
_entity_poly.type
_entity_poly.pdbx_seq_one_letter_code
_entity_poly.pdbx_strand_id
1 'polypeptide(L)' 'MSIMNSFVNDIFERIAAEASDLARYNKRSTITIREIQTAVRLFLPRELAKHVSAWPVSSKALPNGLIWKSF' A
#
# COMPACT_ATOMS: atom_id res chain seq x y z
N MET A 1 -23.91 3.30 14.54
CA MET A 1 -22.63 3.76 13.94
C MET A 1 -21.45 3.12 14.66
N SER A 2 -21.24 1.81 14.57
CA SER A 2 -20.13 1.10 15.24
C SER A 2 -19.57 0.00 14.32
N ILE A 3 -20.45 -0.67 13.58
CA ILE A 3 -20.11 -1.67 12.56
C ILE A 3 -19.10 -1.14 11.53
N MET A 4 -19.26 0.10 11.07
CA MET A 4 -18.33 0.72 10.10
C MET A 4 -16.93 0.94 10.69
N ASN A 5 -16.85 1.30 11.98
CA ASN A 5 -15.57 1.50 12.67
C ASN A 5 -14.86 0.17 12.94
N SER A 6 -15.60 -0.85 13.36
CA SER A 6 -15.08 -2.21 13.52
C SER A 6 -14.59 -2.81 12.20
N PHE A 7 -15.30 -2.53 11.09
CA PHE A 7 -14.87 -2.97 9.76
C PHE A 7 -13.54 -2.35 9.32
N VAL A 8 -13.36 -1.04 9.56
CA VAL A 8 -12.10 -0.35 9.27
C VAL A 8 -10.96 -0.90 10.13
N ASN A 9 -11.22 -1.16 11.42
CA ASN A 9 -10.20 -1.72 12.32
C ASN A 9 -9.81 -3.15 11.93
N ASP A 10 -10.76 -4.03 11.60
CA ASP A 10 -10.45 -5.40 11.17
C ASP A 10 -9.61 -5.43 9.89
N ILE A 11 -9.92 -4.57 8.91
CA ILE A 11 -9.13 -4.46 7.68
C ILE A 11 -7.75 -3.88 7.98
N PHE A 12 -7.65 -2.87 8.84
CA PHE A 12 -6.39 -2.26 9.20
C PHE A 12 -5.45 -3.26 9.91
N GLU A 13 -5.96 -4.01 10.89
CA GLU A 13 -5.20 -5.04 11.58
C GLU A 13 -4.71 -6.13 10.63
N ARG A 14 -5.56 -6.57 9.70
CA ARG A 14 -5.20 -7.55 8.66
C ARG A 14 -4.09 -7.04 7.73
N ILE A 15 -4.18 -5.80 7.26
CA ILE A 15 -3.14 -5.19 6.40
C ILE A 15 -1.83 -5.01 7.18
N ALA A 16 -1.90 -4.57 8.44
CA ALA A 16 -0.73 -4.35 9.28
C ALA A 16 0.02 -5.66 9.59
N ALA A 17 -0.72 -6.74 9.87
CA ALA A 17 -0.15 -8.06 10.09
C ALA A 17 0.58 -8.56 8.82
N GLU A 18 -0.08 -8.50 7.67
CA GLU A 18 0.49 -8.95 6.40
C GLU A 18 1.70 -8.10 5.98
N ALA A 19 1.64 -6.78 6.16
CA ALA A 19 2.76 -5.89 5.85
C ALA A 19 3.97 -6.12 6.77
N SER A 20 3.73 -6.45 8.04
CA SER A 20 4.77 -6.84 8.99
C SER A 20 5.45 -8.15 8.57
N ASP A 21 4.67 -9.17 8.19
CA ASP A 21 5.23 -10.43 7.72
C ASP A 21 6.00 -10.26 6.41
N LEU A 22 5.50 -9.45 5.47
CA LEU A 22 6.23 -9.10 4.24
C LEU A 22 7.56 -8.38 4.53
N ALA A 23 7.59 -7.49 5.52
CA ALA A 23 8.84 -6.83 5.94
C ALA A 23 9.83 -7.85 6.52
N ARG A 24 9.34 -8.82 7.31
CA ARG A 24 10.15 -9.93 7.85
C ARG A 24 10.67 -10.84 6.75
N TYR A 25 9.86 -11.20 5.75
CA TYR A 25 10.30 -11.97 4.58
C TYR A 25 11.42 -11.26 3.81
N ASN A 26 11.29 -9.94 3.64
CA ASN A 26 12.30 -9.11 2.99
C ASN A 26 13.52 -8.80 3.86
N LYS A 27 13.59 -9.33 5.10
CA LYS A 27 14.62 -9.04 6.11
C LYS A 27 14.81 -7.54 6.36
N ARG A 28 13.73 -6.77 6.27
CA ARG A 28 13.71 -5.34 6.54
C ARG A 28 12.97 -5.09 7.86
N SER A 29 13.58 -4.29 8.72
CA SER A 29 12.95 -3.84 9.98
C SER A 29 11.98 -2.67 9.78
N THR A 30 11.86 -2.16 8.55
CA THR A 30 10.99 -1.02 8.21
C THR A 30 9.91 -1.49 7.25
N ILE A 31 8.64 -1.33 7.64
CA ILE A 31 7.49 -1.49 6.75
C ILE A 31 7.48 -0.28 5.80
N THR A 32 7.66 -0.50 4.51
CA THR A 32 7.60 0.56 3.51
C THR A 32 6.27 0.53 2.75
N ILE A 33 6.02 1.55 1.92
CA ILE A 33 4.83 1.63 1.07
C ILE A 33 4.66 0.37 0.19
N ARG A 34 5.75 -0.35 -0.12
CA ARG A 34 5.76 -1.54 -0.96
C ARG A 34 5.10 -2.74 -0.27
N GLU A 35 5.43 -2.97 1.01
CA GLU A 35 4.82 -4.02 1.81
C GLU A 35 3.33 -3.74 2.01
N ILE A 36 2.95 -2.49 2.29
CA ILE A 36 1.54 -2.08 2.40
C ILE A 36 0.81 -2.24 1.06
N GLN A 37 1.39 -1.79 -0.05
CA GLN A 37 0.78 -1.98 -1.37
C GLN A 37 0.59 -3.46 -1.72
N THR A 38 1.53 -4.31 -1.31
CA THR A 38 1.47 -5.75 -1.57
C THR A 38 0.40 -6.41 -0.69
N ALA A 39 0.36 -6.10 0.61
CA ALA A 39 -0.70 -6.53 1.54
C ALA A 39 -2.09 -6.10 1.05
N VAL A 40 -2.24 -4.86 0.59
CA VAL A 40 -3.50 -4.33 0.01
C VAL A 40 -3.88 -5.07 -1.27
N ARG A 41 -2.92 -5.43 -2.14
CA ARG A 41 -3.18 -6.22 -3.35
C ARG A 41 -3.58 -7.66 -3.06
N LEU A 42 -3.08 -8.24 -1.96
CA LEU A 42 -3.47 -9.57 -1.48
C LEU A 42 -4.89 -9.55 -0.89
N PHE A 43 -5.26 -8.48 -0.20
CA PHE A 43 -6.59 -8.34 0.41
C PHE A 43 -7.68 -7.87 -0.55
N LEU A 44 -7.36 -7.05 -1.55
CA LEU A 44 -8.35 -6.49 -2.48
C LEU A 44 -8.16 -7.01 -3.91
N PRO A 45 -9.08 -7.85 -4.43
CA PRO A 45 -8.97 -8.42 -5.76
C PRO A 45 -9.12 -7.37 -6.88
N ARG A 46 -8.03 -7.21 -7.64
CA ARG A 46 -7.87 -6.78 -9.05
C ARG A 46 -8.45 -5.44 -9.57
N GLU A 47 -9.56 -4.91 -9.06
CA GLU A 47 -10.10 -3.63 -9.57
C GLU A 47 -9.68 -2.41 -8.72
N LEU A 48 -9.54 -2.56 -7.40
CA LEU A 48 -9.05 -1.48 -6.52
C LEU A 48 -7.52 -1.38 -6.47
N ALA A 49 -6.81 -2.47 -6.82
CA ALA A 49 -5.36 -2.49 -6.96
C ALA A 49 -4.86 -1.54 -8.06
N LYS A 50 -5.67 -1.29 -9.11
CA LYS A 50 -5.35 -0.34 -10.19
C LYS A 50 -5.18 1.08 -9.64
N HIS A 51 -6.05 1.53 -8.74
CA HIS A 51 -5.96 2.85 -8.13
C HIS A 51 -4.77 2.98 -7.18
N VAL A 52 -4.46 1.94 -6.42
CA VAL A 52 -3.28 1.92 -5.53
C VAL A 52 -1.97 1.92 -6.34
N SER A 53 -1.92 1.23 -7.49
CA SER A 53 -0.79 1.30 -8.42
C SER A 53 -0.71 2.61 -9.22
N ALA A 54 -1.84 3.32 -9.35
CA ALA A 54 -1.91 4.63 -10.01
C ALA A 54 -1.57 5.79 -9.07
N TRP A 55 -1.56 5.56 -7.75
CA TRP A 55 -1.19 6.59 -6.79
C TRP A 55 0.30 6.93 -6.96
N PRO A 56 0.68 8.22 -7.15
CA PRO A 56 2.01 8.62 -7.57
C PRO A 56 3.06 8.57 -6.45
N VAL A 57 2.86 7.73 -5.43
CA VAL A 57 3.78 7.55 -4.30
C VAL A 57 4.99 6.68 -4.70
N SER A 58 4.98 6.10 -5.90
CA SER A 58 6.14 5.45 -6.51
C SER A 58 6.58 6.21 -7.76
N SER A 59 7.26 7.33 -7.54
CA SER A 59 8.20 7.97 -8.48
C SER A 59 7.80 7.94 -9.96
N LYS A 60 6.92 8.84 -10.38
CA LYS A 60 6.63 9.02 -11.81
C LYS A 60 7.69 9.93 -12.44
N ALA A 61 8.74 9.34 -13.00
CA ALA A 61 9.45 9.97 -14.11
C ALA A 61 8.53 9.89 -15.33
N LEU A 62 8.08 11.04 -15.82
CA LEU A 62 7.32 11.08 -17.07
C LEU A 62 8.27 10.78 -18.26
N PRO A 63 7.78 10.17 -19.35
CA PRO A 63 8.59 9.72 -20.50
C PRO A 63 9.40 10.82 -21.21
N ASN A 64 9.22 12.07 -20.80
CA ASN A 64 9.79 13.29 -21.33
C ASN A 64 10.78 13.97 -20.35
N GLY A 65 11.32 13.25 -19.36
CA GLY A 65 12.47 13.69 -18.57
C GLY A 65 12.23 14.83 -17.57
N LEU A 66 10.97 15.24 -17.36
CA LEU A 66 10.62 16.24 -16.36
C LEU A 66 10.38 15.56 -15.01
N ILE A 67 11.32 15.77 -14.09
CA ILE A 67 11.17 15.41 -12.67
C ILE A 67 10.11 16.36 -12.10
N TRP A 68 8.99 15.84 -11.61
CA TRP A 68 7.99 16.63 -10.89
C TRP A 68 8.61 17.19 -9.60
N LYS A 69 9.15 18.40 -9.68
CA LYS A 69 9.40 19.24 -8.51
C LYS A 69 8.13 20.03 -8.22
N SER A 70 7.35 19.53 -7.27
CA SER A 70 6.45 20.36 -6.46
C SER A 70 6.20 19.67 -5.13
N PHE A 71 7.28 19.57 -4.36
CA PHE A 71 7.39 20.22 -3.06
C PHE A 71 8.87 20.52 -2.80
#